data_AF-A0A7V9L480-F1
#
_entry.id   AF-A0A7V9L480-F1
#
_cell.length_a   1.000
_cell.length_b   1.000
_cell.length_c   1.000
_cell.angle_alpha   90.00
_cell.angle_beta   90.00
_cell.angle_gamma   90.00
#
_symmetry.space_group_name_H-M   'P 1'
#
loop_
_entity.id
_entity.type
_entity.pdbx_description
1 polymer ?
#
loop_
_entity_poly.entity_id
_entity_poly.type
_entity_poly.pdbx_seq_one_letter_code
_entity_poly.pdbx_strand_id
1 'polypeptide(L)'
;MTRPSCVVLALLAACGPELTIHERTAPIRVTVNKQASRPELRIAARFVATNSVELVAKHATEVRISRVVHYGSTTFEMGSWNPIIEILEIPAGLFILLFPGFWSGPYKTTNTSTRKAEVHNTWLVALLNPFQTTIKYRIRTKPTSDASRFLDPPVIRELEMRLPVPGLVIAFRALDEGERAVAHGVVTTDQFGRATIADLPGAVALEVTVRDVSTVIAIDPEVPK
;
A
#
# COMPACT_ATOMS: atom_id res chain seq x y z
N MET A 1 21.99 -47.84 43.52
CA MET A 1 21.35 -46.53 43.81
C MET A 1 22.24 -45.42 43.25
N THR A 2 22.01 -45.04 41.99
CA THR A 2 22.75 -43.99 41.29
C THR A 2 22.00 -42.67 41.39
N ARG A 3 22.61 -41.67 42.03
CA ARG A 3 22.04 -40.31 42.20
C ARG A 3 21.87 -39.63 40.83
N PRO A 4 20.65 -39.26 40.40
CA PRO A 4 20.45 -38.54 39.15
C PRO A 4 20.06 -37.08 39.45
N SER A 5 20.95 -36.16 39.86
CA SER A 5 20.38 -34.92 40.46
C SER A 5 21.15 -33.60 40.43
N CYS A 6 22.12 -33.36 39.55
CA CYS A 6 22.64 -31.98 39.38
C CYS A 6 22.80 -31.54 37.92
N VAL A 7 23.26 -32.42 37.04
CA VAL A 7 23.53 -32.05 35.63
C VAL A 7 22.25 -31.83 34.83
N VAL A 8 21.17 -32.58 35.12
CA VAL A 8 19.88 -32.42 34.44
C VAL A 8 19.19 -31.12 34.85
N LEU A 9 19.30 -30.70 36.12
CA LEU A 9 18.76 -29.42 36.58
C LEU A 9 19.52 -28.22 36.01
N ALA A 10 20.84 -28.33 35.85
CA ALA A 10 21.67 -27.28 35.24
C ALA A 10 21.42 -27.12 33.72
N LEU A 11 21.11 -28.21 33.02
CA LEU A 11 20.70 -28.16 31.60
C LEU A 11 19.28 -27.62 31.41
N LEU A 12 18.40 -27.77 32.40
CA LEU A 12 17.04 -27.22 32.37
C LEU A 12 16.98 -25.73 32.78
N ALA A 13 18.01 -25.20 33.43
CA ALA A 13 18.09 -23.79 33.83
C ALA A 13 18.30 -22.83 32.64
N ALA A 14 18.90 -23.29 31.55
CA ALA A 14 19.32 -22.44 30.42
C ALA A 14 18.18 -21.92 29.50
N CYS A 15 16.92 -21.90 29.93
CA CYS A 15 15.77 -21.64 29.06
C CYS A 15 14.70 -20.75 29.72
N GLY A 16 15.08 -19.55 30.16
CA GLY A 16 14.13 -18.50 30.53
C GLY A 16 13.32 -17.98 29.32
N PRO A 17 12.16 -17.31 29.55
CA PRO A 17 11.37 -16.73 28.46
C PRO A 17 12.15 -15.61 27.76
N GLU A 18 12.13 -15.63 26.43
CA GLU A 18 12.74 -14.56 25.63
C GLU A 18 11.63 -13.62 25.15
N LEU A 19 11.64 -12.39 25.67
CA LEU A 19 10.80 -11.32 25.14
C LEU A 19 11.59 -10.61 24.05
N THR A 20 11.07 -10.63 22.83
CA THR A 20 11.62 -9.87 21.71
C THR A 20 10.67 -8.72 21.37
N ILE A 21 11.12 -7.49 21.58
CA ILE A 21 10.39 -6.29 21.16
C ILE A 21 10.99 -5.83 19.84
N HIS A 22 10.18 -5.76 18.80
CA HIS A 22 10.53 -5.12 17.54
C HIS A 22 10.10 -3.67 17.57
N GLU A 23 11.01 -2.76 17.26
CA GLU A 23 10.70 -1.36 17.01
C GLU A 23 11.00 -1.00 15.57
N ARG A 24 10.09 -0.24 14.94
CA ARG A 24 10.22 0.23 13.56
C ARG A 24 11.40 1.20 13.43
N THR A 25 12.27 0.96 12.46
CA THR A 25 13.39 1.86 12.12
C THR A 25 13.13 2.60 10.80
N ALA A 26 14.19 3.10 10.16
CA ALA A 26 14.11 3.75 8.86
C ALA A 26 13.52 2.81 7.76
N PRO A 27 12.92 3.38 6.71
CA PRO A 27 12.51 2.64 5.53
C PRO A 27 13.68 1.89 4.92
N ILE A 28 13.47 0.63 4.54
CA ILE A 28 14.49 -0.19 3.85
C ILE A 28 14.16 -0.34 2.37
N ARG A 29 12.87 -0.53 2.07
CA ARG A 29 12.43 -0.83 0.72
C ARG A 29 11.06 -0.22 0.45
N VAL A 30 10.86 0.22 -0.78
CA VAL A 30 9.55 0.61 -1.30
C VAL A 30 9.18 -0.35 -2.40
N THR A 31 8.06 -1.05 -2.24
CA THR A 31 7.48 -1.86 -3.31
C THR A 31 6.44 -1.02 -4.02
N VAL A 32 6.62 -0.87 -5.34
CA VAL A 32 5.68 -0.15 -6.21
C VAL A 32 5.10 -1.16 -7.19
N ASN A 33 3.79 -1.29 -7.20
CA ASN A 33 3.08 -2.09 -8.18
C ASN A 33 2.18 -1.17 -9.02
N LYS A 34 2.33 -1.27 -10.34
CA LYS A 34 1.62 -0.46 -11.33
C LYS A 34 0.74 -1.37 -12.16
N GLN A 35 -0.55 -1.08 -12.18
CA GLN A 35 -1.53 -1.73 -13.05
C GLN A 35 -2.11 -0.67 -13.97
N ALA A 36 -2.15 -0.95 -15.27
CA ALA A 36 -2.73 -0.07 -16.27
C ALA A 36 -3.90 -0.79 -16.95
N SER A 37 -5.02 -0.10 -17.13
CA SER A 37 -6.13 -0.61 -17.94
C SER A 37 -5.77 -0.59 -19.44
N ARG A 38 -6.64 -1.17 -20.27
CA ARG A 38 -6.48 -1.06 -21.73
C ARG A 38 -6.72 0.40 -22.14
N PRO A 39 -5.91 0.95 -23.06
CA PRO A 39 -6.11 2.31 -23.56
C PRO A 39 -7.44 2.39 -24.31
N GLU A 40 -8.27 3.35 -23.92
CA GLU A 40 -9.55 3.67 -24.57
C GLU A 40 -9.39 4.95 -25.38
N LEU A 41 -9.94 4.99 -26.60
CA LEU A 41 -9.96 6.20 -27.41
C LEU A 41 -11.07 7.14 -26.91
N ARG A 42 -10.70 8.36 -26.52
CA ARG A 42 -11.64 9.43 -26.19
C ARG A 42 -11.45 10.57 -27.18
N ILE A 43 -12.56 11.05 -27.72
CA ILE A 43 -12.59 12.20 -28.62
C ILE A 43 -13.47 13.26 -27.95
N ALA A 44 -13.01 14.50 -27.97
CA ALA A 44 -13.77 15.66 -27.52
C ALA A 44 -13.79 16.70 -28.63
N ALA A 45 -14.83 17.54 -28.65
CA ALA A 45 -15.00 18.62 -29.60
C ALA A 45 -15.25 19.92 -28.85
N ARG A 46 -14.64 21.03 -29.28
CA ARG A 46 -14.88 22.35 -28.70
C ARG A 46 -14.82 23.45 -29.76
N PHE A 47 -15.58 24.52 -29.57
CA PHE A 47 -15.42 25.72 -30.38
C PHE A 47 -14.09 26.43 -30.08
N VAL A 48 -13.39 26.82 -31.14
CA VAL A 48 -12.15 27.62 -31.06
C VAL A 48 -12.27 28.98 -31.73
N ALA A 49 -13.24 29.12 -32.63
CA ALA A 49 -13.69 30.37 -33.22
C ALA A 49 -15.13 30.20 -33.72
N THR A 50 -15.75 31.29 -34.16
CA THR A 50 -17.06 31.25 -34.81
C THR A 50 -17.03 30.26 -35.99
N ASN A 51 -17.89 29.24 -35.95
CA ASN A 51 -17.99 28.18 -36.95
C ASN A 51 -16.73 27.32 -37.12
N SER A 52 -15.82 27.29 -36.13
CA SER A 52 -14.64 26.42 -36.16
C SER A 52 -14.53 25.58 -34.90
N VAL A 53 -14.37 24.26 -35.10
CA VAL A 53 -14.34 23.26 -34.04
C VAL A 53 -12.98 22.58 -34.02
N GLU A 54 -12.38 22.48 -32.84
CA GLU A 54 -11.20 21.66 -32.60
C GLU A 54 -11.65 20.31 -32.03
N LEU A 55 -11.32 19.23 -32.75
CA LEU A 55 -11.38 17.86 -32.28
C LEU A 55 -10.09 17.52 -31.56
N VAL A 56 -10.21 16.87 -30.40
CA VAL A 56 -9.09 16.41 -29.59
C VAL A 56 -9.26 14.93 -29.31
N ALA A 57 -8.42 14.10 -29.93
CA ALA A 57 -8.37 12.66 -29.74
C ALA A 57 -7.23 12.28 -28.77
N LYS A 58 -7.57 11.55 -27.71
CA LYS A 58 -6.62 11.06 -26.71
C LYS A 58 -6.89 9.60 -26.39
N HIS A 59 -5.82 8.82 -26.20
CA HIS A 59 -5.92 7.55 -25.49
C HIS A 59 -5.94 7.82 -23.99
N ALA A 60 -7.06 7.51 -23.34
CA ALA A 60 -7.18 7.53 -21.89
C ALA A 60 -6.80 6.15 -21.35
N THR A 61 -5.97 6.13 -20.31
CA THR A 61 -5.60 4.90 -19.61
C THR A 61 -5.66 5.16 -18.13
N GLU A 62 -6.43 4.35 -17.42
CA GLU A 62 -6.46 4.37 -15.97
C GLU A 62 -5.26 3.60 -15.43
N VAL A 63 -4.48 4.26 -14.60
CA VAL A 63 -3.30 3.69 -13.97
C VAL A 63 -3.50 3.69 -12.47
N ARG A 64 -3.50 2.49 -11.91
CA ARG A 64 -3.48 2.26 -10.48
C ARG A 64 -2.05 2.04 -10.03
N ILE A 65 -1.54 2.93 -9.20
CA ILE A 65 -0.23 2.82 -8.57
C ILE A 65 -0.46 2.48 -7.10
N SER A 66 0.08 1.36 -6.65
CA SER A 66 0.10 0.98 -5.24
C SER A 66 1.52 1.02 -4.70
N ARG A 67 1.69 1.70 -3.57
CA ARG A 67 2.98 1.85 -2.88
C ARG A 67 2.90 1.26 -1.49
N VAL A 68 3.78 0.32 -1.19
CA VAL A 68 3.97 -0.26 0.15
C VAL A 68 5.38 0.05 0.60
N VAL A 69 5.52 0.64 1.79
CA VAL A 69 6.82 0.93 2.39
C VAL A 69 7.13 -0.14 3.43
N HIS A 70 8.28 -0.76 3.28
CA HIS A 70 8.84 -1.75 4.19
C HIS A 70 9.85 -1.06 5.09
N TYR A 71 9.67 -1.21 6.40
CA TYR A 71 10.59 -0.66 7.39
C TYR A 71 11.44 -1.76 7.98
N GLY A 72 12.66 -1.39 8.36
CA GLY A 72 13.47 -2.25 9.22
C GLY A 72 12.88 -2.37 10.60
N SER A 73 13.44 -3.30 11.37
CA SER A 73 13.20 -3.34 12.80
C SER A 73 14.47 -3.51 13.59
N THR A 74 14.57 -2.83 14.73
CA THR A 74 15.52 -3.20 15.77
C THR A 74 14.82 -4.14 16.73
N THR A 75 15.44 -5.28 17.02
CA THR A 75 14.98 -6.16 18.08
C THR A 75 15.64 -5.77 19.39
N PHE A 76 14.84 -5.75 20.44
CA PHE A 76 15.28 -5.69 21.82
C PHE A 76 14.98 -7.06 22.43
N GLU A 77 16.01 -7.86 22.60
CA GLU A 77 15.94 -9.16 23.26
C GLU A 77 16.06 -8.95 24.78
N MET A 78 15.15 -9.54 25.55
CA MET A 78 15.23 -9.61 27.02
C MET A 78 15.31 -11.08 27.43
N GLY A 79 16.40 -11.46 28.09
CA GLY A 79 16.60 -12.80 28.65
C GLY A 79 17.68 -12.83 29.73
N SER A 80 17.50 -13.69 30.73
CA SER A 80 18.53 -14.05 31.70
C SER A 80 19.33 -15.24 31.18
N TRP A 81 20.66 -15.13 31.21
CA TRP A 81 21.58 -16.25 31.02
C TRP A 81 22.45 -16.43 32.27
N ASN A 82 21.98 -15.92 33.42
CA ASN A 82 22.72 -15.97 34.67
C ASN A 82 22.08 -17.00 35.60
N PRO A 83 22.74 -18.16 35.81
CA PRO A 83 22.17 -19.29 36.55
C PRO A 83 21.90 -18.96 38.03
N ILE A 84 22.62 -18.00 38.61
CA ILE A 84 22.41 -17.59 40.01
C ILE A 84 21.07 -16.85 40.15
N ILE A 85 20.67 -16.10 39.13
CA ILE A 85 19.41 -15.35 39.14
C ILE A 85 18.23 -16.28 38.90
N GLU A 86 18.37 -17.24 37.99
CA GLU A 86 17.35 -18.27 37.74
C GLU A 86 17.05 -19.08 39.00
N ILE A 87 18.07 -19.40 39.81
CA ILE A 87 17.87 -20.08 41.11
C ILE A 87 17.13 -19.18 42.12
N LEU A 88 17.41 -17.88 42.14
CA LEU A 88 16.73 -16.91 43.00
C LEU A 88 15.28 -16.63 42.54
N GLU A 89 14.95 -16.89 41.28
CA GLU A 89 13.59 -16.79 40.75
C GLU A 89 12.68 -17.93 41.25
N ILE A 90 13.23 -19.09 41.63
CA ILE A 90 12.45 -20.22 42.17
C ILE A 90 11.69 -19.86 43.47
N PRO A 91 12.33 -19.33 44.53
CA PRO A 91 11.61 -18.93 45.74
C PRO A 91 10.67 -17.74 45.50
N ALA A 92 10.99 -16.84 44.57
CA ALA A 92 10.11 -15.76 44.16
C ALA A 92 8.84 -16.27 43.46
N GLY A 93 8.99 -17.24 42.55
CA GLY A 93 7.87 -17.92 41.88
C GLY A 93 6.97 -18.67 42.86
N LEU A 94 7.56 -19.33 43.86
CA LEU A 94 6.80 -20.00 44.92
C LEU A 94 6.03 -18.99 45.79
N PHE A 95 6.64 -17.86 46.13
CA PHE A 95 5.97 -16.78 46.86
C PHE A 95 4.78 -16.22 46.06
N ILE A 96 4.94 -16.00 44.75
CA ILE A 96 3.86 -15.51 43.87
C ILE A 96 2.72 -16.53 43.76
N LEU A 97 3.04 -17.84 43.67
CA LEU A 97 2.04 -18.91 43.61
C LEU A 97 1.19 -18.98 44.90
N LEU A 98 1.80 -18.68 46.05
CA LEU A 98 1.12 -18.62 47.35
C LEU A 98 0.37 -17.30 47.59
N PHE A 99 0.74 -16.22 46.90
CA PHE A 99 0.13 -14.89 47.04
C PHE A 99 -0.22 -14.27 45.67
N PRO A 100 -1.16 -14.85 44.91
CA PRO A 100 -1.45 -14.45 43.53
C PRO A 100 -1.99 -13.02 43.38
N GLY A 101 -2.53 -12.42 44.45
CA GLY A 101 -3.00 -11.04 44.47
C GLY A 101 -1.89 -9.97 44.52
N PHE A 102 -0.64 -10.36 44.82
CA PHE A 102 0.46 -9.42 45.01
C PHE A 102 1.10 -8.96 43.68
N TRP A 103 0.81 -9.67 42.57
CA TRP A 103 1.43 -9.43 41.26
C TRP A 103 0.38 -9.42 40.13
N SER A 104 -0.63 -8.57 40.25
CA SER A 104 -1.59 -8.34 39.16
C SER A 104 -1.03 -7.36 38.14
N GLY A 105 -0.17 -7.85 37.25
CA GLY A 105 0.28 -7.09 36.11
C GLY A 105 0.90 -8.01 35.06
N PRO A 106 0.13 -8.57 34.12
CA PRO A 106 0.76 -9.08 32.92
C PRO A 106 1.52 -7.91 32.28
N TYR A 107 2.73 -8.16 31.80
CA TYR A 107 3.42 -7.23 30.90
C TYR A 107 2.53 -7.07 29.65
N LYS A 108 1.54 -6.17 29.73
CA LYS A 108 0.68 -5.80 28.62
C LYS A 108 1.51 -4.92 27.71
N THR A 109 2.36 -5.53 26.91
CA THR A 109 2.99 -4.84 25.80
C THR A 109 1.93 -4.72 24.71
N THR A 110 1.33 -3.54 24.59
CA THR A 110 0.36 -3.25 23.52
C THR A 110 1.10 -3.17 22.20
N ASN A 111 0.71 -4.00 21.23
CA ASN A 111 1.19 -3.88 19.85
C ASN A 111 0.67 -2.58 19.24
N THR A 112 1.57 -1.80 18.64
CA THR A 112 1.28 -0.56 17.92
C THR A 112 1.81 -0.64 16.48
N SER A 113 1.56 0.39 15.68
CA SER A 113 2.09 0.51 14.31
C SER A 113 3.62 0.63 14.24
N THR A 114 4.28 0.92 15.37
CA THR A 114 5.73 1.14 15.49
C THR A 114 6.42 0.18 16.45
N ARG A 115 5.67 -0.57 17.26
CA ARG A 115 6.18 -1.51 18.26
C ARG A 115 5.39 -2.81 18.25
N LYS A 116 6.08 -3.94 18.10
CA LYS A 116 5.47 -5.28 18.19
C LYS A 116 6.24 -6.12 19.17
N ALA A 117 5.57 -6.70 20.15
CA ALA A 117 6.18 -7.58 21.13
C ALA A 117 5.82 -9.03 20.83
N GLU A 118 6.82 -9.90 20.87
CA GLU A 118 6.66 -11.34 20.77
C GLU A 118 7.28 -11.99 22.00
N VAL A 119 6.52 -12.88 22.62
CA VAL A 119 6.93 -13.62 23.81
C VAL A 119 7.15 -15.06 23.39
N HIS A 120 8.39 -15.53 23.42
CA HIS A 120 8.69 -16.95 23.21
C HIS A 120 8.74 -17.64 24.58
N ASN A 121 7.76 -18.52 24.83
CA ASN A 121 7.73 -19.36 26.00
C ASN A 121 8.26 -20.76 25.65
N THR A 122 9.26 -21.25 26.36
CA THR A 122 9.67 -22.65 26.33
C THR A 122 8.65 -23.52 27.07
N TRP A 123 8.42 -24.74 26.57
CA TRP A 123 7.39 -25.68 27.05
C TRP A 123 7.48 -25.99 28.56
N LEU A 124 8.67 -25.93 29.15
CA LEU A 124 8.89 -26.18 30.57
C LEU A 124 8.48 -24.99 31.46
N VAL A 125 8.67 -23.76 30.98
CA VAL A 125 8.26 -22.51 31.67
C VAL A 125 6.74 -22.34 31.59
N ALA A 126 6.11 -22.79 30.51
CA ALA A 126 4.64 -22.84 30.41
C ALA A 126 3.99 -23.76 31.47
N LEU A 127 4.73 -24.74 31.98
CA LEU A 127 4.29 -25.70 33.01
C LEU A 127 4.41 -25.16 34.45
N LEU A 128 5.14 -24.06 34.68
CA LEU A 128 5.45 -23.51 36.01
C LEU A 128 5.01 -22.05 36.23
N ASN A 129 4.15 -21.49 35.37
CA ASN A 129 3.92 -20.04 35.31
C ASN A 129 2.68 -19.56 36.09
N PRO A 130 2.81 -18.83 37.21
CA PRO A 130 1.78 -17.92 37.69
C PRO A 130 2.18 -16.45 37.45
N PHE A 131 2.54 -16.15 36.20
CA PHE A 131 2.55 -14.85 35.52
C PHE A 131 3.83 -13.99 35.57
N GLN A 132 4.81 -14.40 34.75
CA GLN A 132 5.92 -13.63 34.15
C GLN A 132 7.04 -13.15 35.11
N THR A 133 8.20 -13.77 34.91
CA THR A 133 9.45 -13.69 35.70
C THR A 133 10.04 -12.29 35.88
N THR A 134 10.64 -12.11 37.05
CA THR A 134 11.23 -10.89 37.61
C THR A 134 12.59 -10.57 37.01
N ILE A 135 12.60 -9.87 35.87
CA ILE A 135 13.57 -8.85 35.42
C ILE A 135 15.06 -9.08 35.77
N LYS A 136 15.87 -9.43 34.75
CA LYS A 136 17.22 -8.86 34.56
C LYS A 136 17.53 -8.56 33.10
N TYR A 137 18.16 -7.40 32.88
CA TYR A 137 18.27 -6.75 31.58
C TYR A 137 19.59 -7.08 30.88
N ARG A 138 19.51 -7.71 29.72
CA ARG A 138 20.55 -7.58 28.70
C ARG A 138 19.90 -7.08 27.43
N ILE A 139 19.79 -5.76 27.30
CA ILE A 139 19.28 -5.13 26.10
C ILE A 139 20.32 -5.33 25.00
N ARG A 140 20.02 -6.21 24.04
CA ARG A 140 20.76 -6.31 22.79
C ARG A 140 19.90 -5.73 21.69
N THR A 141 20.37 -4.65 21.10
CA THR A 141 19.76 -4.05 19.91
C THR A 141 20.38 -4.69 18.68
N LYS A 142 19.64 -5.57 17.99
CA LYS A 142 20.10 -6.07 16.68
C LYS A 142 19.29 -5.39 15.59
N PRO A 143 19.92 -4.65 14.66
CA PRO A 143 19.24 -4.20 13.46
C PRO A 143 18.89 -5.42 12.61
N THR A 144 17.62 -5.60 12.29
CA THR A 144 17.13 -6.68 11.44
C THR A 144 16.42 -6.05 10.23
N SER A 145 16.93 -6.33 9.03
CA SER A 145 16.36 -5.84 7.77
C SER A 145 15.18 -6.68 7.29
N ASP A 146 15.05 -7.90 7.80
CA ASP A 146 14.25 -8.95 7.18
C ASP A 146 12.87 -9.11 7.82
N ALA A 147 12.59 -8.35 8.87
CA ALA A 147 11.29 -8.41 9.52
C ALA A 147 10.24 -7.74 8.62
N SER A 148 9.43 -8.56 7.94
CA SER A 148 8.15 -8.19 7.32
C SER A 148 7.10 -7.64 8.31
N ARG A 149 7.54 -7.27 9.53
CA ARG A 149 6.70 -6.94 10.68
C ARG A 149 6.13 -5.53 10.60
N PHE A 150 6.80 -4.60 9.93
CA PHE A 150 6.32 -3.24 9.78
C PHE A 150 6.16 -2.88 8.30
N LEU A 151 4.91 -2.79 7.89
CA LEU A 151 4.48 -2.34 6.57
C LEU A 151 3.47 -1.23 6.80
N ASP A 152 3.65 -0.11 6.10
CA ASP A 152 2.54 0.85 6.01
C ASP A 152 1.43 0.24 5.14
N PRO A 153 0.15 0.56 5.42
CA PRO A 153 -0.94 0.18 4.54
C PRO A 153 -0.67 0.69 3.12
N PRO A 154 -1.11 -0.05 2.07
CA PRO A 154 -0.83 0.34 0.70
C PRO A 154 -1.46 1.70 0.40
N VAL A 155 -0.63 2.65 -0.01
CA VAL A 155 -1.11 3.93 -0.55
C VAL A 155 -1.43 3.70 -2.01
N ILE A 156 -2.72 3.76 -2.34
CA ILE A 156 -3.23 3.59 -3.71
C ILE A 156 -3.50 4.96 -4.30
N ARG A 157 -2.99 5.19 -5.51
CA ARG A 157 -3.32 6.35 -6.32
C ARG A 157 -3.88 5.87 -7.65
N GLU A 158 -5.03 6.41 -8.01
CA GLU A 158 -5.66 6.20 -9.30
C GLU A 158 -5.43 7.46 -10.13
N LEU A 159 -4.84 7.27 -11.30
CA LEU A 159 -4.44 8.35 -12.19
C LEU A 159 -5.01 8.06 -13.57
N GLU A 160 -5.61 9.05 -14.21
CA GLU A 160 -5.96 8.98 -15.63
C GLU A 160 -4.81 9.58 -16.45
N MET A 161 -4.12 8.76 -17.23
CA MET A 161 -3.14 9.23 -18.20
C MET A 161 -3.86 9.46 -19.53
N ARG A 162 -3.67 10.65 -20.12
CA ARG A 162 -4.23 10.99 -21.43
C ARG A 162 -3.09 11.28 -22.40
N LEU A 163 -2.92 10.42 -23.40
CA LEU A 163 -1.90 10.57 -24.43
C LEU A 163 -2.53 11.02 -25.75
N PRO A 164 -1.91 11.97 -26.48
CA PRO A 164 -2.40 12.38 -27.79
C PRO A 164 -2.34 11.22 -28.79
N VAL A 165 -3.30 11.16 -29.72
CA VAL A 165 -3.32 10.16 -30.80
C VAL A 165 -3.00 10.85 -32.14
N PRO A 166 -1.73 10.87 -32.57
CA PRO A 166 -1.36 11.52 -33.83
C PRO A 166 -1.69 10.65 -35.05
N GLY A 167 -1.96 11.29 -36.19
CA GLY A 167 -2.23 10.60 -37.46
C GLY A 167 -3.53 9.81 -37.49
N LEU A 168 -4.44 10.05 -36.54
CA LEU A 168 -5.74 9.41 -36.49
C LEU A 168 -6.65 10.01 -37.55
N VAL A 169 -7.10 9.19 -38.49
CA VAL A 169 -8.09 9.57 -39.49
C VAL A 169 -9.48 9.48 -38.87
N ILE A 170 -10.20 10.60 -38.86
CA ILE A 170 -11.53 10.76 -38.29
C ILE A 170 -12.45 11.21 -39.41
N ALA A 171 -13.44 10.39 -39.76
CA ALA A 171 -14.56 10.85 -40.55
C ALA A 171 -15.56 11.55 -39.63
N PHE A 172 -16.12 12.68 -40.06
CA PHE A 172 -17.06 13.44 -39.25
C PHE A 172 -18.31 13.83 -40.04
N ARG A 173 -19.42 13.96 -39.32
CA ARG A 173 -20.66 14.60 -39.75
C ARG A 173 -21.06 15.61 -38.69
N ALA A 174 -21.05 16.89 -39.04
CA ALA A 174 -21.48 17.95 -38.15
C ALA A 174 -23.00 18.05 -38.15
N LEU A 175 -23.62 18.16 -36.98
CA LEU A 175 -25.06 18.11 -36.78
C LEU A 175 -25.55 19.45 -36.22
N ASP A 176 -26.69 19.93 -36.71
CA ASP A 176 -27.43 21.05 -36.10
C ASP A 176 -28.30 20.58 -34.91
N GLU A 177 -29.05 21.51 -34.30
CA GLU A 177 -30.01 21.22 -33.22
C GLU A 177 -31.10 20.21 -33.61
N GLY A 178 -31.38 20.07 -34.90
CA GLY A 178 -32.36 19.13 -35.45
C GLY A 178 -31.74 17.81 -35.92
N GLU A 179 -30.51 17.51 -35.52
CA GLU A 179 -29.72 16.32 -35.91
C GLU A 179 -29.44 16.20 -37.42
N ARG A 180 -29.63 17.29 -38.18
CA ARG A 180 -29.36 17.31 -39.63
C ARG A 180 -27.89 17.57 -39.89
N ALA A 181 -27.36 16.86 -40.88
CA ALA A 181 -25.98 17.04 -41.29
C ALA A 181 -25.79 18.41 -41.97
N VAL A 182 -25.04 19.31 -41.34
CA VAL A 182 -24.66 20.60 -41.93
C VAL A 182 -23.35 20.53 -42.72
N ALA A 183 -22.46 19.60 -42.34
CA ALA A 183 -21.22 19.34 -43.04
C ALA A 183 -20.76 17.89 -42.81
N HIS A 184 -19.90 17.40 -43.69
CA HIS A 184 -19.24 16.11 -43.54
C HIS A 184 -17.84 16.18 -44.13
N GLY A 185 -16.95 15.31 -43.67
CA GLY A 185 -15.60 15.25 -44.20
C GLY A 185 -14.73 14.28 -43.45
N VAL A 186 -13.43 14.33 -43.75
CA VAL A 186 -12.41 13.52 -43.11
C VAL A 186 -11.27 14.44 -42.68
N VAL A 187 -10.85 14.31 -41.44
CA VAL A 187 -9.68 15.03 -40.90
C VAL A 187 -8.68 14.05 -40.31
N THR A 188 -7.42 14.47 -40.28
CA THR A 188 -6.34 13.70 -39.65
C THR A 188 -5.76 14.51 -38.49
N THR A 189 -5.54 13.87 -37.35
CA THR A 189 -4.99 14.55 -36.18
C THR A 189 -3.50 14.85 -36.32
N ASP A 190 -3.08 15.99 -35.75
CA ASP A 190 -1.70 16.45 -35.66
C ASP A 190 -0.89 15.68 -34.59
N GLN A 191 0.37 16.08 -34.37
CA GLN A 191 1.26 15.49 -33.36
C GLN A 191 0.72 15.56 -31.91
N PHE A 192 -0.24 16.45 -31.65
CA PHE A 192 -0.89 16.64 -30.35
C PHE A 192 -2.27 15.98 -30.28
N GLY A 193 -2.64 15.18 -31.28
CA GLY A 193 -3.93 14.51 -31.35
C GLY A 193 -5.08 15.46 -31.65
N ARG A 194 -4.81 16.60 -32.30
CA ARG A 194 -5.81 17.64 -32.57
C ARG A 194 -6.09 17.76 -34.06
N ALA A 195 -7.32 18.09 -34.41
CA ALA A 195 -7.71 18.45 -35.76
C ALA A 195 -8.68 19.62 -35.72
N THR A 196 -8.51 20.59 -36.60
CA THR A 196 -9.42 21.73 -36.71
C THR A 196 -10.30 21.56 -37.93
N ILE A 197 -11.60 21.73 -37.74
CA ILE A 197 -12.60 21.77 -38.81
C ILE A 197 -13.11 23.22 -38.88
N ALA A 198 -12.98 23.83 -40.06
CA ALA A 198 -13.49 25.17 -40.32
C ALA A 198 -14.86 25.10 -40.98
N ASP A 199 -15.55 26.25 -41.01
CA ASP A 199 -16.80 26.47 -41.74
C ASP A 199 -17.94 25.50 -41.36
N LEU A 200 -18.18 25.36 -40.06
CA LEU A 200 -19.28 24.59 -39.46
C LEU A 200 -20.38 25.51 -38.88
N PRO A 201 -21.13 26.26 -39.71
CA PRO A 201 -22.17 27.15 -39.22
C PRO A 201 -23.32 26.37 -38.58
N GLY A 202 -23.68 26.74 -37.35
CA GLY A 202 -24.83 26.17 -36.64
C GLY A 202 -24.67 24.71 -36.19
N ALA A 203 -23.44 24.17 -36.21
CA ALA A 203 -23.18 22.85 -35.65
C ALA A 203 -23.31 22.89 -34.12
N VAL A 204 -23.92 21.87 -33.52
CA VAL A 204 -24.04 21.70 -32.05
C VAL A 204 -23.42 20.38 -31.59
N ALA A 205 -23.34 19.40 -32.48
CA ALA A 205 -22.67 18.13 -32.23
C ALA A 205 -21.85 17.67 -33.45
N LEU A 206 -20.90 16.77 -33.20
CA LEU A 206 -20.17 16.04 -34.23
C LEU A 206 -20.43 14.55 -34.04
N GLU A 207 -20.98 13.90 -35.06
CA GLU A 207 -20.88 12.45 -35.21
C GLU A 207 -19.51 12.13 -35.79
N VAL A 208 -18.68 11.42 -35.04
CA VAL A 208 -17.32 11.03 -35.46
C VAL A 208 -17.25 9.53 -35.64
N THR A 209 -16.65 9.11 -36.76
CA THR A 209 -16.44 7.70 -37.09
C THR A 209 -14.95 7.41 -37.15
N VAL A 210 -14.51 6.46 -36.34
CA VAL A 210 -13.12 5.99 -36.28
C VAL A 210 -13.12 4.47 -36.32
N ARG A 211 -12.44 3.88 -37.32
CA ARG A 211 -12.34 2.42 -37.49
C ARG A 211 -13.70 1.72 -37.38
N ASP A 212 -14.67 2.23 -38.13
CA ASP A 212 -16.04 1.71 -38.24
C ASP A 212 -16.91 1.85 -36.98
N VAL A 213 -16.43 2.56 -35.95
CA VAL A 213 -17.23 2.92 -34.76
C VAL A 213 -17.64 4.38 -34.87
N SER A 214 -18.96 4.64 -34.89
CA SER A 214 -19.54 5.98 -34.84
C SER A 214 -19.87 6.37 -33.39
N THR A 215 -19.61 7.62 -33.02
CA THR A 215 -19.97 8.20 -31.71
C THR A 215 -20.37 9.65 -31.90
N VAL A 216 -21.49 10.05 -31.29
CA VAL A 216 -21.94 11.45 -31.29
C VAL A 216 -21.35 12.17 -30.08
N ILE A 217 -20.72 13.31 -30.33
CA ILE A 217 -20.03 14.13 -29.32
C ILE A 217 -20.61 15.53 -29.38
N ALA A 218 -21.09 16.04 -28.25
CA ALA A 218 -21.50 17.43 -28.13
C ALA A 218 -20.28 18.35 -28.28
N ILE A 219 -20.45 19.48 -28.98
CA ILE A 219 -19.39 20.48 -29.08
C ILE A 219 -19.47 21.36 -27.84
N ASP A 220 -18.42 21.38 -27.02
CA ASP A 220 -18.38 22.24 -25.84
C ASP A 220 -18.50 23.72 -26.28
N PRO A 221 -19.38 24.50 -25.62
CA PRO A 221 -19.53 25.92 -25.92
C PRO A 221 -18.22 26.64 -25.67
N GLU A 222 -17.96 27.68 -26.47
CA GLU A 222 -16.75 28.48 -26.40
C GLU A 222 -16.52 28.97 -24.96
N VAL A 223 -15.40 28.58 -24.35
CA VAL A 223 -15.02 29.09 -23.03
C VAL A 223 -14.64 30.55 -23.24
N PRO A 224 -15.37 31.53 -22.67
CA PRO A 224 -14.98 32.93 -22.79
C PRO A 224 -13.57 33.09 -22.21
N LYS A 225 -12.66 33.62 -23.03
CA LYS A 225 -11.30 33.95 -22.61
C LYS A 225 -11.29 35.12 -21.63
#